data_AF-A0A388TC75-F1
#
_entry.id   AF-A0A388TC75-F1
#
_cell.length_a   1.000
_cell.length_b   1.000
_cell.length_c   1.000
_cell.angle_alpha   90.00
_cell.angle_beta   90.00
_cell.angle_gamma   90.00
#
_symmetry.space_group_name_H-M   'P 1'
#
loop_
_entity.id
_entity.type
_entity.pdbx_description
1 polymer ?
#
loop_
_entity_poly.entity_id
_entity_poly.type
_entity_poly.pdbx_seq_one_letter_code
_entity_poly.pdbx_strand_id
1 'polypeptide(L)'
;MRYSLHITNNCNLRCTYCYEDNKIDRQRKQFVISFEEIDEKINEILAHGNCDELELLGGEIFLYMDKVSYLIEKYHNKFAIIITTNGTIRNAEIDELIAKYRLGIGVSLDDPQTISKQRIGIDFERVLANAKHWNTLTNVAITAVITPLNIRRIKETFDFYVLEQGFRTIHFGCVEEWLNDYYWEIYKKEVLRLIQATDLKILQQVTISPWKYHVPSHKKIIIEDGIEKMEIFDNNQIELCSYRKAIYACYVAYCEKLGKKPEPMIPEGVQVVTRGS
;
A
#
# COMPACT_ATOMS: atom_id res chain seq x y z
N MET A 1 5.45 4.47 14.66
CA MET A 1 4.38 3.58 14.15
C MET A 1 3.59 4.30 13.06
N ARG A 2 2.99 3.57 12.11
CA ARG A 2 2.08 4.15 11.11
C ARG A 2 0.62 3.89 11.51
N TYR A 3 -0.23 4.90 11.39
CA TYR A 3 -1.69 4.76 11.50
C TYR A 3 -2.36 5.11 10.17
N SER A 4 -3.54 4.55 9.94
CA SER A 4 -4.31 4.71 8.71
C SER A 4 -5.70 5.24 9.06
N LEU A 5 -6.08 6.40 8.50
CA LEU A 5 -7.36 7.05 8.71
C LEU A 5 -8.17 7.07 7.41
N HIS A 6 -9.35 6.45 7.45
CA HIS A 6 -10.28 6.45 6.32
C HIS A 6 -11.08 7.74 6.27
N ILE A 7 -10.91 8.52 5.19
CA ILE A 7 -11.65 9.77 4.99
C ILE A 7 -13.08 9.50 4.50
N THR A 8 -13.25 8.47 3.67
CA THR A 8 -14.52 8.12 3.04
C THR A 8 -14.46 6.71 2.48
N ASN A 9 -15.61 6.07 2.27
CA ASN A 9 -15.73 4.88 1.41
C ASN A 9 -16.29 5.20 0.01
N ASN A 10 -16.57 6.47 -0.30
CA ASN A 10 -17.02 6.88 -1.63
C ASN A 10 -15.83 6.94 -2.59
N CYS A 11 -15.99 6.37 -3.78
CA CYS A 11 -14.96 6.32 -4.80
C CYS A 11 -15.57 6.54 -6.19
N ASN A 12 -14.80 7.13 -7.10
CA ASN A 12 -15.18 7.32 -8.50
C ASN A 12 -14.72 6.16 -9.42
N LEU A 13 -14.12 5.12 -8.84
CA LEU A 13 -13.77 3.85 -9.51
C LEU A 13 -14.51 2.68 -8.87
N ARG A 14 -14.59 1.55 -9.58
CA ARG A 14 -15.16 0.29 -9.08
C ARG A 14 -14.16 -0.84 -9.23
N CYS A 15 -13.17 -0.91 -8.34
CA CYS A 15 -12.09 -1.88 -8.47
C CYS A 15 -12.58 -3.30 -8.16
N THR A 16 -12.25 -4.30 -8.98
CA THR A 16 -12.76 -5.67 -8.85
C THR A 16 -12.28 -6.37 -7.56
N TYR A 17 -11.11 -5.99 -7.09
CA TYR A 17 -10.48 -6.48 -5.87
C TYR A 17 -10.67 -5.54 -4.68
N CYS A 18 -11.50 -4.49 -4.79
CA CYS A 18 -11.57 -3.46 -3.77
C CYS A 18 -11.88 -4.10 -2.40
N TYR A 19 -11.00 -3.88 -1.42
CA TYR A 19 -11.21 -4.41 -0.08
C TYR A 19 -12.38 -3.68 0.60
N GLU A 20 -12.65 -2.43 0.21
CA GLU A 20 -13.88 -1.72 0.56
C GLU A 20 -15.10 -2.49 0.04
N ASP A 21 -15.16 -2.87 -1.25
CA ASP A 21 -16.31 -3.62 -1.79
C ASP A 21 -16.45 -5.05 -1.21
N ASN A 22 -15.35 -5.71 -0.83
CA ASN A 22 -15.38 -7.09 -0.32
C ASN A 22 -15.56 -7.21 1.20
N LYS A 23 -15.24 -6.17 1.99
CA LYS A 23 -15.53 -6.12 3.44
C LYS A 23 -16.87 -5.45 3.75
N ILE A 24 -17.53 -4.89 2.75
CA ILE A 24 -18.75 -4.12 2.90
C ILE A 24 -19.88 -4.87 2.19
N ASP A 25 -20.69 -5.56 3.00
CA ASP A 25 -22.07 -5.85 2.63
C ASP A 25 -22.65 -4.57 1.99
N ARG A 26 -23.20 -4.69 0.77
CA ARG A 26 -23.66 -3.58 -0.10
C ARG A 26 -24.72 -2.65 0.54
N GLN A 27 -24.99 -2.85 1.83
CA GLN A 27 -25.95 -2.19 2.70
C GLN A 27 -25.35 -1.17 3.68
N ARG A 28 -24.02 -0.99 3.81
CA ARG A 28 -23.52 0.14 4.59
C ARG A 28 -23.82 1.46 3.87
N LYS A 29 -24.33 2.43 4.65
CA LYS A 29 -24.52 3.82 4.24
C LYS A 29 -23.18 4.39 3.77
N GLN A 30 -23.23 5.28 2.77
CA GLN A 30 -22.09 6.10 2.39
C GLN A 30 -21.49 6.75 3.64
N PHE A 31 -20.16 6.67 3.78
CA PHE A 31 -19.40 7.19 4.89
C PHE A 31 -18.45 8.27 4.40
N VAL A 32 -18.44 9.38 5.12
CA VAL A 32 -17.50 10.49 4.98
C VAL A 32 -17.23 10.98 6.39
N ILE A 33 -15.96 11.09 6.76
CA ILE A 33 -15.57 11.56 8.09
C ILE A 33 -15.95 13.04 8.26
N SER A 34 -16.56 13.38 9.38
CA SER A 34 -16.82 14.76 9.79
C SER A 34 -15.56 15.45 10.32
N PHE A 35 -15.59 16.78 10.47
CA PHE A 35 -14.45 17.52 11.02
C PHE A 35 -14.22 17.19 12.50
N GLU A 36 -15.31 16.96 13.23
CA GLU A 36 -15.32 16.57 14.63
C GLU A 36 -14.70 15.17 14.79
N GLU A 37 -15.10 14.21 13.96
CA GLU A 37 -14.53 12.86 13.97
C GLU A 37 -13.03 12.87 13.62
N ILE A 38 -12.58 13.74 12.69
CA ILE A 38 -11.14 13.91 12.42
C ILE A 38 -10.41 14.30 13.71
N ASP A 39 -10.91 15.32 14.41
CA ASP A 39 -10.25 15.80 15.64
C ASP A 39 -10.25 14.74 16.74
N GLU A 40 -11.37 14.05 16.94
CA GLU A 40 -11.49 12.95 17.90
C GLU A 40 -10.49 11.83 17.58
N LYS A 41 -10.45 11.35 16.33
CA LYS A 41 -9.58 10.26 15.91
C LYS A 41 -8.10 10.62 15.97
N ILE A 42 -7.73 11.84 15.59
CA ILE A 42 -6.34 12.29 15.72
C ILE A 42 -5.93 12.41 17.19
N ASN A 43 -6.81 12.90 18.06
CA ASN A 43 -6.52 12.96 19.50
C ASN A 43 -6.37 11.57 20.12
N GLU A 44 -7.18 10.58 19.72
CA GLU A 44 -6.99 9.17 20.11
C GLU A 44 -5.59 8.67 19.70
N ILE A 45 -5.18 8.89 18.45
CA ILE A 45 -3.87 8.48 17.94
C ILE A 45 -2.73 9.15 18.72
N LEU A 46 -2.83 10.45 19.01
CA LEU A 46 -1.83 11.19 19.78
C LEU A 46 -1.73 10.68 21.23
N ALA A 47 -2.86 10.34 21.85
CA ALA A 47 -2.90 9.84 23.22
C ALA A 47 -2.19 8.47 23.37
N HIS A 48 -2.18 7.64 22.32
CA HIS A 48 -1.45 6.37 22.30
C HIS A 48 0.09 6.52 22.25
N GLY A 49 0.60 7.70 21.90
CA GLY A 49 1.99 8.11 22.18
C GLY A 49 3.09 7.56 21.27
N ASN A 50 2.79 6.95 20.10
CA ASN A 50 3.81 6.31 19.24
C ASN A 50 3.58 6.45 17.72
N CYS A 51 2.89 7.49 17.25
CA CYS A 51 2.62 7.69 15.82
C CYS A 51 3.67 8.61 15.16
N ASP A 52 4.39 8.08 14.16
CA ASP A 52 5.34 8.85 13.34
C ASP A 52 4.74 9.21 11.98
N GLU A 53 3.89 8.33 11.45
CA GLU A 53 3.30 8.45 10.12
C GLU A 53 1.79 8.27 10.17
N LEU A 54 1.06 9.16 9.49
CA LEU A 54 -0.38 9.07 9.30
C LEU A 54 -0.68 8.91 7.82
N GLU A 55 -1.29 7.79 7.45
CA GLU A 55 -1.78 7.53 6.10
C GLU A 55 -3.26 7.94 6.00
N LEU A 56 -3.56 8.79 5.02
CA LEU A 56 -4.91 9.18 4.65
C LEU A 56 -5.34 8.34 3.45
N LEU A 57 -6.41 7.56 3.62
CA LEU A 57 -6.87 6.60 2.63
C LEU A 57 -8.41 6.44 2.69
N GLY A 58 -8.93 5.46 1.95
CA GLY A 58 -10.35 5.14 1.84
C GLY A 58 -10.73 4.83 0.40
N GLY A 59 -11.88 5.35 -0.04
CA GLY A 59 -12.31 5.34 -1.43
C GLY A 59 -11.43 6.24 -2.32
N GLU A 60 -11.91 7.43 -2.69
CA GLU A 60 -11.06 8.48 -3.28
C GLU A 60 -11.12 9.74 -2.41
N ILE A 61 -10.05 9.99 -1.65
CA ILE A 61 -10.05 11.04 -0.62
C ILE A 61 -10.14 12.44 -1.22
N PHE A 62 -9.65 12.63 -2.46
CA PHE A 62 -9.71 13.92 -3.14
C PHE A 62 -11.12 14.30 -3.64
N LEU A 63 -12.12 13.43 -3.46
CA LEU A 63 -13.54 13.83 -3.54
C LEU A 63 -13.95 14.75 -2.37
N TYR A 64 -13.20 14.74 -1.27
CA TYR A 64 -13.48 15.48 -0.02
C TYR A 64 -12.27 16.32 0.37
N MET A 65 -11.84 17.19 -0.55
CA MET A 65 -10.68 18.06 -0.33
C MET A 65 -10.80 18.96 0.90
N ASP A 66 -12.01 19.36 1.28
CA ASP A 66 -12.24 20.13 2.50
C ASP A 66 -11.76 19.39 3.75
N LYS A 67 -12.01 18.07 3.84
CA LYS A 67 -11.56 17.20 4.93
C LYS A 67 -10.06 16.99 4.91
N VAL A 68 -9.51 16.71 3.72
CA VAL A 68 -8.08 16.45 3.51
C VAL A 68 -7.26 17.69 3.86
N SER A 69 -7.63 18.86 3.32
CA SER A 69 -6.99 20.13 3.61
C SER A 69 -7.11 20.48 5.10
N TYR A 70 -8.30 20.39 5.72
CA TYR A 70 -8.47 20.65 7.15
C TYR A 70 -7.51 19.83 8.02
N LEU A 71 -7.45 18.51 7.79
CA LEU A 71 -6.61 17.61 8.56
C LEU A 71 -5.13 17.97 8.40
N ILE A 72 -4.67 18.16 7.16
CA ILE A 72 -3.26 18.43 6.88
C ILE A 72 -2.85 19.78 7.46
N GLU A 73 -3.63 20.84 7.23
CA GLU A 73 -3.30 22.16 7.75
C GLU A 73 -3.21 22.17 9.28
N LYS A 74 -4.11 21.44 9.96
CA LYS A 74 -4.15 21.37 11.42
C LYS A 74 -3.10 20.44 12.03
N TYR A 75 -2.75 19.34 11.36
CA TYR A 75 -1.99 18.23 11.96
C TYR A 75 -0.69 17.84 11.25
N HIS A 76 -0.28 18.51 10.16
CA HIS A 76 0.98 18.21 9.45
C HIS A 76 2.24 18.26 10.33
N ASN A 77 2.22 19.03 11.43
CA ASN A 77 3.35 19.12 12.36
C ASN A 77 3.37 18.02 13.43
N LYS A 78 2.35 17.15 13.45
CA LYS A 78 2.23 16.04 14.39
C LYS A 78 2.74 14.72 13.80
N PHE A 79 2.65 14.55 12.49
CA PHE A 79 2.97 13.31 11.79
C PHE A 79 3.61 13.60 10.43
N ALA A 80 4.40 12.66 9.91
CA ALA A 80 4.64 12.58 8.49
C ALA A 80 3.36 12.06 7.81
N ILE A 81 2.75 12.87 6.94
CA ILE A 81 1.49 12.50 6.30
C ILE A 81 1.75 11.84 4.94
N ILE A 82 1.10 10.70 4.73
CA ILE A 82 1.08 9.96 3.46
C ILE A 82 -0.35 9.96 2.95
N ILE A 83 -0.56 10.24 1.68
CA ILE A 83 -1.86 10.13 1.02
C ILE A 83 -1.85 8.91 0.11
N THR A 84 -2.88 8.08 0.21
CA THR A 84 -3.16 7.03 -0.77
C THR A 84 -4.36 7.45 -1.62
N THR A 85 -4.13 7.56 -2.94
CA THR A 85 -5.13 8.02 -3.92
C THR A 85 -5.16 7.08 -5.13
N ASN A 86 -6.30 7.03 -5.83
CA ASN A 86 -6.39 6.42 -7.15
C ASN A 86 -5.86 7.33 -8.27
N GLY A 87 -5.52 8.58 -7.95
CA GLY A 87 -4.85 9.54 -8.82
C GLY A 87 -5.72 10.14 -9.93
N THR A 88 -7.04 9.89 -9.92
CA THR A 88 -7.96 10.40 -10.95
C THR A 88 -8.27 11.88 -10.82
N ILE A 89 -8.05 12.47 -9.63
CA ILE A 89 -8.32 13.87 -9.30
C ILE A 89 -6.99 14.57 -9.03
N ARG A 90 -6.74 15.68 -9.74
CA ARG A 90 -5.61 16.60 -9.51
C ARG A 90 -6.06 18.02 -9.85
N ASN A 91 -5.65 18.99 -9.03
CA ASN A 91 -5.84 20.41 -9.25
C ASN A 91 -4.74 21.19 -8.53
N ALA A 92 -4.71 22.52 -8.70
CA ALA A 92 -3.68 23.38 -8.09
C ALA A 92 -3.68 23.32 -6.56
N GLU A 93 -4.86 23.22 -5.93
CA GLU A 93 -4.97 23.11 -4.47
C GLU A 93 -4.26 21.86 -3.94
N ILE A 94 -4.47 20.71 -4.58
CA ILE A 94 -3.78 19.45 -4.24
C ILE A 94 -2.27 19.60 -4.41
N ASP A 95 -1.84 20.15 -5.55
CA ASP A 95 -0.41 20.30 -5.88
C ASP A 95 0.28 21.25 -4.85
N GLU A 96 -0.39 22.33 -4.46
CA GLU A 96 0.09 23.27 -3.42
C GLU A 96 0.16 22.60 -2.04
N LEU A 97 -0.87 21.85 -1.65
CA LEU A 97 -0.91 21.13 -0.36
C LEU A 97 0.25 20.13 -0.24
N ILE A 98 0.47 19.35 -1.31
CA ILE A 98 1.56 18.36 -1.40
C ILE A 98 2.92 19.04 -1.24
N ALA A 99 3.17 20.11 -2.00
CA ALA A 99 4.44 20.81 -1.97
C ALA A 99 4.69 21.54 -0.64
N LYS A 100 3.67 22.23 -0.12
CA LYS A 100 3.74 23.04 1.12
C LYS A 100 4.07 22.18 2.33
N TYR A 101 3.44 21.03 2.46
CA TYR A 101 3.57 20.15 3.63
C TYR A 101 4.44 18.92 3.39
N ARG A 102 5.06 18.80 2.21
CA ARG A 102 5.96 17.70 1.81
C ARG A 102 5.32 16.32 2.01
N LEU A 103 4.08 16.18 1.57
CA LEU A 103 3.29 14.97 1.75
C LEU A 103 3.90 13.81 0.95
N GLY A 104 3.90 12.61 1.53
CA GLY A 104 4.14 11.38 0.75
C GLY A 104 2.91 11.03 -0.06
N ILE A 105 3.08 10.56 -1.30
CA ILE A 105 1.93 10.17 -2.15
C ILE A 105 2.09 8.72 -2.60
N GLY A 106 1.13 7.88 -2.25
CA GLY A 106 0.88 6.57 -2.84
C GLY A 106 -0.16 6.68 -3.95
N VAL A 107 0.22 6.38 -5.20
CA VAL A 107 -0.72 6.32 -6.33
C VAL A 107 -1.02 4.87 -6.69
N SER A 108 -2.31 4.55 -6.73
CA SER A 108 -2.80 3.21 -7.01
C SER A 108 -2.81 2.92 -8.51
N LEU A 109 -1.75 2.28 -9.00
CA LEU A 109 -1.49 2.01 -10.42
C LEU A 109 -1.01 0.55 -10.57
N ASP A 110 -1.84 -0.30 -11.18
CA ASP A 110 -1.52 -1.72 -11.42
C ASP A 110 -0.75 -1.93 -12.74
N ASP A 111 -0.56 -3.18 -13.19
CA ASP A 111 -0.01 -3.48 -14.52
C ASP A 111 -0.77 -2.74 -15.65
N PRO A 112 -0.07 -2.00 -16.53
CA PRO A 112 -0.69 -1.21 -17.60
C PRO A 112 -1.60 -2.02 -18.54
N GLN A 113 -1.35 -3.31 -18.74
CA GLN A 113 -2.16 -4.13 -19.65
C GLN A 113 -3.45 -4.65 -19.01
N THR A 114 -3.49 -4.76 -17.68
CA THR A 114 -4.66 -5.32 -16.97
C THR A 114 -5.43 -4.27 -16.18
N ILE A 115 -4.86 -3.09 -15.95
CA ILE A 115 -5.43 -2.09 -15.03
C ILE A 115 -6.88 -1.71 -15.38
N SER A 116 -7.23 -1.60 -16.66
CA SER A 116 -8.60 -1.27 -17.09
C SER A 116 -9.64 -2.35 -16.76
N LYS A 117 -9.20 -3.62 -16.62
CA LYS A 117 -10.05 -4.75 -16.20
C LYS A 117 -10.17 -4.85 -14.68
N GLN A 118 -9.23 -4.24 -13.96
CA GLN A 118 -9.13 -4.32 -12.51
C GLN A 118 -9.73 -3.10 -11.83
N ARG A 119 -9.42 -1.90 -12.32
CA ARG A 119 -9.89 -0.60 -11.82
C ARG A 119 -10.92 -0.04 -12.79
N ILE A 120 -12.17 -0.48 -12.67
CA ILE A 120 -13.21 -0.11 -13.62
C ILE A 120 -13.48 1.40 -13.54
N GLY A 121 -13.42 2.07 -14.69
CA GLY A 121 -13.58 3.53 -14.81
C GLY A 121 -12.27 4.32 -14.83
N ILE A 122 -11.11 3.65 -14.75
CA ILE A 122 -9.82 4.33 -14.77
C ILE A 122 -9.46 4.85 -16.16
N ASP A 123 -8.92 6.06 -16.20
CA ASP A 123 -8.17 6.60 -17.32
C ASP A 123 -6.69 6.50 -16.97
N PHE A 124 -6.04 5.43 -17.44
CA PHE A 124 -4.67 5.09 -17.07
C PHE A 124 -3.67 6.21 -17.44
N GLU A 125 -3.77 6.75 -18.64
CA GLU A 125 -2.84 7.78 -19.13
C GLU A 125 -2.95 9.06 -18.30
N ARG A 126 -4.18 9.47 -17.95
CA ARG A 126 -4.39 10.63 -17.08
C ARG A 126 -3.83 10.40 -15.67
N VAL A 127 -4.08 9.23 -15.08
CA VAL A 127 -3.58 8.90 -13.73
C VAL A 127 -2.05 8.84 -13.73
N LEU A 128 -1.43 8.23 -14.75
CA LEU A 128 0.02 8.19 -14.91
C LEU A 128 0.62 9.59 -15.06
N ALA A 129 -0.01 10.46 -15.85
CA ALA A 129 0.42 11.85 -16.01
C ALA A 129 0.37 12.61 -14.68
N ASN A 130 -0.70 12.43 -13.88
CA ASN A 130 -0.82 13.00 -12.55
C ASN A 130 0.27 12.48 -11.59
N ALA A 131 0.50 11.17 -11.57
CA ALA A 131 1.55 10.55 -10.76
C ALA A 131 2.94 11.09 -11.10
N LYS A 132 3.25 11.24 -12.40
CA LYS A 132 4.53 11.82 -12.86
C LYS A 132 4.65 13.29 -12.46
N HIS A 133 3.56 14.06 -12.51
CA HIS A 133 3.57 15.43 -12.03
C HIS A 133 3.88 15.51 -10.53
N TRP A 134 3.16 14.75 -9.69
CA TRP A 134 3.44 14.71 -8.25
C TRP A 134 4.84 14.20 -7.92
N ASN A 135 5.41 13.32 -8.73
CA ASN A 135 6.79 12.85 -8.57
C ASN A 135 7.84 13.96 -8.79
N THR A 136 7.45 15.11 -9.36
CA THR A 136 8.30 16.32 -9.41
C THR A 136 8.21 17.17 -8.15
N LEU A 137 7.13 17.02 -7.36
CA LEU A 137 6.87 17.79 -6.15
C LEU A 137 7.30 17.04 -4.88
N THR A 138 7.15 15.72 -4.88
CA THR A 138 7.41 14.84 -3.73
C THR A 138 7.79 13.42 -4.19
N ASN A 139 8.12 12.55 -3.24
CA ASN A 139 8.32 11.13 -3.52
C ASN A 139 6.97 10.43 -3.74
N VAL A 140 6.78 9.89 -4.95
CA VAL A 140 5.62 9.08 -5.29
C VAL A 140 5.96 7.59 -5.18
N ALA A 141 5.12 6.87 -4.44
CA ALA A 141 5.08 5.43 -4.39
C ALA A 141 3.99 4.90 -5.31
N ILE A 142 4.35 4.01 -6.24
CA ILE A 142 3.36 3.28 -7.05
C ILE A 142 2.88 2.08 -6.26
N THR A 143 1.57 1.88 -6.13
CA THR A 143 0.99 0.70 -5.50
C THR A 143 0.22 -0.11 -6.53
N ALA A 144 0.76 -1.27 -6.89
CA ALA A 144 0.18 -2.22 -7.83
C ALA A 144 -0.41 -3.41 -7.06
N VAL A 145 -1.71 -3.69 -7.23
CA VAL A 145 -2.33 -4.86 -6.62
C VAL A 145 -2.15 -6.08 -7.53
N ILE A 146 -1.55 -7.13 -6.98
CA ILE A 146 -1.33 -8.40 -7.64
C ILE A 146 -2.55 -9.30 -7.50
N THR A 147 -3.03 -9.78 -8.64
CA THR A 147 -4.16 -10.71 -8.77
C THR A 147 -3.82 -11.81 -9.78
N PRO A 148 -4.64 -12.85 -9.92
CA PRO A 148 -4.48 -13.84 -10.99
C PRO A 148 -4.35 -13.26 -12.40
N LEU A 149 -4.89 -12.05 -12.66
CA LEU A 149 -4.83 -11.41 -13.98
C LEU A 149 -3.44 -10.90 -14.34
N ASN A 150 -2.66 -10.43 -13.37
CA ASN A 150 -1.39 -9.74 -13.61
C ASN A 150 -0.17 -10.35 -12.88
N ILE A 151 -0.37 -11.42 -12.11
CA ILE A 151 0.70 -12.07 -11.34
C ILE A 151 1.91 -12.49 -12.19
N ARG A 152 1.69 -12.89 -13.45
CA ARG A 152 2.75 -13.24 -14.42
C ARG A 152 3.46 -12.03 -15.03
N ARG A 153 3.05 -10.82 -14.66
CA ARG A 153 3.51 -9.54 -15.23
C ARG A 153 4.18 -8.64 -14.19
N ILE A 154 4.55 -9.19 -13.03
CA ILE A 154 5.19 -8.42 -11.93
C ILE A 154 6.46 -7.72 -12.42
N LYS A 155 7.33 -8.42 -13.16
CA LYS A 155 8.55 -7.82 -13.69
C LYS A 155 8.23 -6.74 -14.73
N GLU A 156 7.31 -7.00 -15.65
CA GLU A 156 6.93 -6.05 -16.70
C GLU A 156 6.32 -4.78 -16.08
N THR A 157 5.54 -4.95 -15.00
CA THR A 157 5.00 -3.83 -14.21
C THR A 157 6.13 -3.04 -13.55
N PHE A 158 7.11 -3.73 -12.95
CA PHE A 158 8.30 -3.09 -12.39
C PHE A 158 9.10 -2.34 -13.45
N ASP A 159 9.43 -2.99 -14.56
CA ASP A 159 10.21 -2.41 -15.65
C ASP A 159 9.53 -1.14 -16.17
N PHE A 160 8.22 -1.20 -16.41
CA PHE A 160 7.45 -0.04 -16.85
C PHE A 160 7.56 1.13 -15.86
N TYR A 161 7.15 0.96 -14.61
CA TYR A 161 7.11 2.10 -13.68
C TYR A 161 8.50 2.57 -13.25
N VAL A 162 9.42 1.65 -13.03
CA VAL A 162 10.73 1.98 -12.46
C VAL A 162 11.73 2.35 -13.55
N LEU A 163 11.87 1.50 -14.58
CA LEU A 163 12.89 1.69 -15.60
C LEU A 163 12.45 2.69 -16.67
N GLU A 164 11.20 2.60 -17.12
CA GLU A 164 10.69 3.44 -18.21
C GLU A 164 10.11 4.77 -17.69
N GLN A 165 9.33 4.74 -16.60
CA GLN A 165 8.68 5.95 -16.06
C GLN A 165 9.49 6.68 -14.97
N GLY A 166 10.52 6.03 -14.40
CA GLY A 166 11.46 6.66 -13.47
C GLY A 166 10.98 6.78 -12.01
N PHE A 167 9.94 6.03 -11.62
CA PHE A 167 9.54 5.97 -10.22
C PHE A 167 10.56 5.19 -9.39
N ARG A 168 10.84 5.65 -8.17
CA ARG A 168 11.84 5.02 -7.28
C ARG A 168 11.22 4.07 -6.26
N THR A 169 9.90 4.10 -6.11
CA THR A 169 9.19 3.30 -5.11
C THR A 169 8.01 2.61 -5.76
N ILE A 170 7.95 1.27 -5.63
CA ILE A 170 6.84 0.45 -6.09
C ILE A 170 6.48 -0.61 -5.04
N HIS A 171 5.21 -0.71 -4.71
CA HIS A 171 4.66 -1.67 -3.76
C HIS A 171 3.79 -2.66 -4.53
N PHE A 172 4.08 -3.96 -4.34
CA PHE A 172 3.23 -5.03 -4.84
C PHE A 172 2.32 -5.50 -3.70
N GLY A 173 1.12 -4.94 -3.65
CA GLY A 173 0.05 -5.43 -2.76
C GLY A 173 -0.57 -6.71 -3.32
N CYS A 174 -1.36 -7.42 -2.54
CA CYS A 174 -2.07 -8.62 -2.99
C CYS A 174 -3.42 -8.76 -2.30
N VAL A 175 -4.34 -9.48 -2.96
CA VAL A 175 -5.56 -10.00 -2.33
C VAL A 175 -5.26 -11.43 -1.91
N GLU A 176 -4.86 -11.62 -0.65
CA GLU A 176 -4.36 -12.92 -0.18
C GLU A 176 -5.40 -14.04 -0.39
N GLU A 177 -6.69 -13.74 -0.22
CA GLU A 177 -7.79 -14.69 -0.39
C GLU A 177 -7.97 -15.19 -1.82
N TRP A 178 -7.45 -14.46 -2.82
CA TRP A 178 -7.54 -14.84 -4.24
C TRP A 178 -6.34 -15.67 -4.70
N LEU A 179 -5.29 -15.78 -3.87
CA LEU A 179 -4.04 -16.42 -4.21
C LEU A 179 -3.87 -17.69 -3.36
N ASN A 180 -4.13 -18.83 -3.98
CA ASN A 180 -3.83 -20.15 -3.42
C ASN A 180 -2.34 -20.53 -3.66
N ASP A 181 -1.95 -21.72 -3.18
CA ASP A 181 -0.58 -22.24 -3.30
C ASP A 181 -0.02 -22.20 -4.73
N TYR A 182 -0.87 -22.48 -5.73
CA TYR A 182 -0.46 -22.41 -7.14
C TYR A 182 -0.05 -20.98 -7.52
N TYR A 183 -0.84 -19.98 -7.13
CA TYR A 183 -0.52 -18.58 -7.41
C TYR A 183 0.70 -18.11 -6.63
N TRP A 184 0.90 -18.53 -5.37
CA TRP A 184 2.09 -18.16 -4.60
C TRP A 184 3.39 -18.70 -5.20
N GLU A 185 3.35 -19.87 -5.82
CA GLU A 185 4.49 -20.38 -6.58
C GLU A 185 4.77 -19.56 -7.84
N ILE A 186 3.74 -19.06 -8.53
CA ILE A 186 3.91 -18.13 -9.65
C ILE A 186 4.48 -16.79 -9.16
N TYR A 187 3.89 -16.22 -8.12
CA TYR A 187 4.37 -14.97 -7.50
C TYR A 187 5.86 -15.06 -7.18
N LYS A 188 6.27 -16.12 -6.48
CA LYS A 188 7.68 -16.37 -6.14
C LYS A 188 8.55 -16.39 -7.39
N LYS A 189 8.16 -17.13 -8.43
CA LYS A 189 8.93 -17.23 -9.68
C LYS A 189 9.10 -15.87 -10.36
N GLU A 190 8.03 -15.09 -10.44
CA GLU A 190 8.04 -13.78 -11.12
C GLU A 190 8.86 -12.74 -10.37
N VAL A 191 8.81 -12.75 -9.04
CA VAL A 191 9.64 -11.86 -8.23
C VAL A 191 11.10 -12.28 -8.30
N LEU A 192 11.41 -13.58 -8.21
CA LEU A 192 12.78 -14.06 -8.37
C LEU A 192 13.33 -13.67 -9.76
N ARG A 193 12.51 -13.77 -10.80
CA ARG A 193 12.86 -13.29 -12.15
C ARG A 193 13.19 -11.80 -12.15
N LEU A 194 12.37 -10.97 -11.49
CA LEU A 194 12.65 -9.54 -11.32
C LEU A 194 14.00 -9.32 -10.62
N ILE A 195 14.24 -9.92 -9.46
CA ILE A 195 15.47 -9.75 -8.67
C ILE A 195 16.70 -10.18 -9.47
N GLN A 196 16.61 -11.33 -10.15
CA GLN A 196 17.72 -11.88 -10.92
C GLN A 196 18.06 -11.02 -12.13
N ALA A 197 17.05 -10.60 -12.90
CA ALA A 197 17.22 -9.87 -14.15
C ALA A 197 17.48 -8.37 -13.98
N THR A 198 17.20 -7.79 -12.81
CA THR A 198 17.44 -6.35 -12.56
C THR A 198 18.88 -6.10 -12.15
N ASP A 199 19.49 -5.05 -12.69
CA ASP A 199 20.84 -4.61 -12.32
C ASP A 199 20.92 -4.23 -10.84
N LEU A 200 22.04 -4.57 -10.21
CA LEU A 200 22.27 -4.34 -8.79
C LEU A 200 22.16 -2.84 -8.42
N LYS A 201 22.69 -1.95 -9.25
CA LYS A 201 22.66 -0.50 -8.98
C LYS A 201 21.23 0.02 -8.99
N ILE A 202 20.37 -0.52 -9.84
CA ILE A 202 18.94 -0.18 -9.86
C ILE A 202 18.29 -0.68 -8.58
N LEU A 203 18.47 -1.95 -8.22
CA LEU A 203 17.87 -2.55 -7.01
C LEU A 203 18.27 -1.82 -5.71
N GLN A 204 19.46 -1.21 -5.68
CA GLN A 204 19.93 -0.39 -4.56
C GLN A 204 19.25 0.99 -4.47
N GLN A 205 18.75 1.52 -5.59
CA GLN A 205 18.15 2.84 -5.69
C GLN A 205 16.63 2.84 -5.59
N VAL A 206 16.02 1.65 -5.57
CA VAL A 206 14.57 1.50 -5.50
C VAL A 206 14.09 0.86 -4.20
N THR A 207 12.88 1.25 -3.81
CA THR A 207 12.14 0.60 -2.74
C THR A 207 11.08 -0.29 -3.36
N ILE A 208 11.17 -1.58 -3.05
CA ILE A 208 10.20 -2.58 -3.46
C ILE A 208 9.65 -3.24 -2.19
N SER A 209 8.33 -3.28 -2.04
CA SER A 209 7.61 -3.85 -0.89
C SER A 209 6.76 -5.05 -1.33
N PRO A 210 6.53 -6.07 -0.48
CA PRO A 210 6.83 -6.16 0.96
C PRO A 210 8.28 -6.53 1.33
N TRP A 211 9.22 -6.63 0.38
CA TRP A 211 10.59 -7.13 0.63
C TRP A 211 11.42 -6.35 1.66
N LYS A 212 10.99 -5.17 2.10
CA LYS A 212 11.70 -4.37 3.12
C LYS A 212 10.99 -4.32 4.48
N TYR A 213 9.76 -4.81 4.58
CA TYR A 213 9.01 -4.77 5.83
C TYR A 213 8.95 -6.17 6.42
N HIS A 214 9.79 -6.41 7.42
CA HIS A 214 9.50 -7.41 8.42
C HIS A 214 8.08 -7.11 8.95
N VAL A 215 7.15 -8.05 8.75
CA VAL A 215 5.83 -7.98 9.37
C VAL A 215 5.87 -8.94 10.55
N PRO A 216 6.03 -8.45 11.79
CA PRO A 216 5.81 -9.28 12.96
C PRO A 216 4.45 -9.98 12.86
N SER A 217 4.44 -11.21 13.33
CA SER A 217 3.28 -12.07 13.57
C SER A 217 1.94 -11.36 13.73
N HIS A 218 0.96 -11.80 12.94
CA HIS A 218 -0.48 -11.49 13.08
C HIS A 218 -0.86 -10.00 13.03
N LYS A 219 -1.21 -9.53 11.84
CA LYS A 219 -1.99 -8.31 11.66
C LYS A 219 -3.45 -8.69 11.50
N LYS A 220 -4.33 -8.25 12.40
CA LYS A 220 -5.74 -8.08 12.05
C LYS A 220 -5.94 -6.59 11.87
N ILE A 221 -6.28 -6.19 10.65
CA ILE A 221 -6.74 -4.84 10.36
C ILE A 221 -8.21 -4.83 10.80
N ILE A 222 -8.47 -4.27 11.98
CA ILE A 222 -9.83 -3.98 12.42
C ILE A 222 -10.12 -2.54 12.01
N ILE A 223 -11.21 -2.35 11.26
CA ILE A 223 -11.76 -1.03 10.98
C ILE A 223 -12.85 -0.79 12.01
N GLU A 224 -12.51 -0.05 13.08
CA GLU A 224 -13.45 0.45 14.07
C GLU A 224 -13.53 1.98 13.90
N ASP A 225 -14.72 2.49 13.63
CA ASP A 225 -14.98 3.93 13.49
C ASP A 225 -14.06 4.66 12.49
N GLY A 226 -13.73 4.00 11.37
CA GLY A 226 -12.90 4.59 10.30
C GLY A 226 -11.40 4.65 10.58
N ILE A 227 -10.93 4.15 11.72
CA ILE A 227 -9.50 3.93 11.98
C ILE A 227 -9.16 2.48 11.67
N GLU A 228 -8.14 2.29 10.82
CA GLU A 228 -7.45 1.00 10.74
C GLU A 228 -6.55 0.85 11.97
N LYS A 229 -7.02 0.09 12.96
CA LYS A 229 -6.19 -0.30 14.09
C LYS A 229 -5.42 -1.56 13.71
N MET A 230 -4.10 -1.49 13.87
CA MET A 230 -3.25 -2.68 13.84
C MET A 230 -3.22 -3.29 15.23
N GLU A 231 -3.96 -4.38 15.43
CA GLU A 231 -3.71 -5.26 16.58
C GLU A 231 -2.54 -6.19 16.26
N ILE A 232 -1.47 -6.06 17.05
CA ILE A 232 -0.40 -7.06 17.15
C ILE A 232 -0.91 -8.12 18.11
N PHE A 233 -1.13 -9.35 17.64
CA PHE A 233 -1.53 -10.43 18.56
C PHE A 233 -0.33 -10.85 19.39
N ASP A 234 -0.44 -10.64 20.70
CA ASP A 234 0.57 -10.94 21.70
C ASP A 234 0.59 -12.44 22.09
N ASN A 235 0.51 -13.32 21.08
CA ASN A 235 0.45 -14.78 21.29
C ASN A 235 1.75 -15.49 20.94
N ASN A 236 2.81 -14.74 20.61
CA ASN A 236 4.14 -15.27 20.33
C ASN A 236 4.14 -16.45 19.33
N GLN A 237 3.17 -16.47 18.41
CA GLN A 237 2.98 -17.51 17.41
C GLN A 237 2.95 -16.89 16.00
N ILE A 238 3.38 -17.60 14.96
CA ILE A 238 3.28 -17.23 13.53
C ILE A 238 2.77 -18.41 12.72
N GLU A 239 1.79 -18.18 11.84
CA GLU A 239 1.41 -19.15 10.82
C GLU A 239 2.28 -19.04 9.56
N LEU A 240 3.00 -20.11 9.18
CA LEU A 240 3.78 -20.18 7.94
C LEU A 240 2.93 -20.64 6.74
N CYS A 241 1.96 -19.84 6.34
CA CYS A 241 1.19 -20.07 5.11
C CYS A 241 2.07 -19.88 3.85
N SER A 242 1.61 -20.40 2.71
CA SER A 242 2.34 -20.35 1.43
C SER A 242 2.70 -18.93 0.98
N TYR A 243 1.85 -17.96 1.30
CA TYR A 243 2.10 -16.53 1.16
C TYR A 243 3.40 -16.09 1.84
N ARG A 244 3.53 -16.34 3.15
CA ARG A 244 4.71 -15.93 3.93
C ARG A 244 5.97 -16.63 3.47
N LYS A 245 5.88 -17.92 3.11
CA LYS A 245 7.01 -18.68 2.53
C LYS A 245 7.48 -18.06 1.22
N ALA A 246 6.56 -17.73 0.32
CA ALA A 246 6.88 -17.11 -0.96
C ALA A 246 7.52 -15.73 -0.79
N ILE A 247 6.97 -14.89 0.10
CA ILE A 247 7.52 -13.56 0.37
C ILE A 247 8.95 -13.67 0.92
N TYR A 248 9.15 -14.52 1.92
CA TYR A 248 10.45 -14.62 2.57
C TYR A 248 11.53 -15.17 1.64
N ALA A 249 11.21 -16.17 0.82
CA ALA A 249 12.15 -16.70 -0.17
C ALA A 249 12.67 -15.60 -1.12
N CYS A 250 11.78 -14.71 -1.55
CA CYS A 250 12.16 -13.59 -2.40
C CYS A 250 12.91 -12.49 -1.63
N TYR A 251 12.57 -12.23 -0.36
CA TYR A 251 13.34 -11.32 0.51
C TYR A 251 14.78 -11.80 0.70
N VAL A 252 14.97 -13.10 0.93
CA VAL A 252 16.30 -13.72 1.02
C VAL A 252 17.07 -13.50 -0.27
N ALA A 253 16.47 -13.84 -1.43
CA ALA A 253 17.11 -13.62 -2.73
C ALA A 253 17.45 -12.15 -2.98
N TYR A 254 16.59 -11.22 -2.55
CA TYR A 254 16.85 -9.78 -2.64
C TYR A 254 18.05 -9.37 -1.77
N CYS A 255 18.11 -9.84 -0.52
CA CYS A 255 19.24 -9.57 0.38
C CYS A 255 20.55 -10.14 -0.17
N GLU A 256 20.54 -11.39 -0.65
CA GLU A 256 21.69 -12.05 -1.25
C GLU A 256 22.21 -11.27 -2.46
N LYS A 257 21.31 -10.86 -3.37
CA LYS A 257 21.64 -10.01 -4.52
C LYS A 257 22.30 -8.70 -4.09
N LEU A 258 21.84 -8.12 -2.97
CA LEU A 258 22.41 -6.88 -2.41
C LEU A 258 23.67 -7.08 -1.57
N GLY A 259 24.15 -8.32 -1.35
CA GLY A 259 25.24 -8.60 -0.43
C GLY A 259 24.90 -8.31 1.05
N LYS A 260 23.62 -8.37 1.42
CA LYS A 260 23.11 -8.16 2.77
C LYS A 260 22.70 -9.48 3.40
N LYS A 261 22.82 -9.58 4.72
CA LYS A 261 22.29 -10.71 5.48
C LYS A 261 20.77 -10.50 5.67
N PRO A 262 19.90 -11.44 5.27
CA PRO A 262 18.48 -11.34 5.57
C PRO A 262 18.25 -11.46 7.07
N GLU A 263 17.35 -10.65 7.61
CA GLU A 263 16.84 -10.84 8.96
C GLU A 263 15.89 -12.04 9.00
N PRO A 264 15.84 -12.80 10.12
CA PRO A 264 14.94 -13.92 10.23
C PRO A 264 13.47 -13.46 10.16
N MET A 265 12.65 -14.16 9.38
CA MET A 265 11.20 -13.88 9.29
C MET A 265 10.48 -14.08 10.63
N ILE A 266 11.01 -14.97 11.47
CA ILE A 266 10.45 -15.33 12.76
C ILE A 266 11.42 -14.78 13.82
N PRO A 267 10.99 -13.78 14.63
CA PRO A 267 11.79 -13.30 15.75
C PRO A 267 12.15 -14.42 16.72
N GLU A 268 13.27 -14.27 17.41
CA GLU A 268 13.69 -15.23 18.44
C GLU A 268 12.62 -15.33 19.54
N GLY A 269 12.26 -16.56 19.91
CA GLY A 269 11.20 -16.83 20.89
C GLY A 269 9.78 -16.99 20.32
N VAL A 270 9.56 -16.73 19.02
CA VAL A 270 8.23 -16.89 18.39
C VAL A 270 8.00 -18.33 17.90
N GLN A 271 6.91 -18.95 18.32
CA GLN A 271 6.49 -20.30 17.90
C GLN A 271 5.87 -20.31 16.51
N VAL A 272 6.26 -21.27 15.67
CA VAL A 272 5.60 -21.49 14.37
C VAL A 272 4.42 -22.44 14.55
N VAL A 273 3.24 -22.03 14.08
CA VAL A 273 2.06 -22.89 13.99
C VAL A 273 1.70 -23.15 12.54
N THR A 274 1.18 -24.34 12.25
CA THR A 274 0.52 -24.65 10.98
C THR A 274 -0.95 -24.78 11.28
N ARG A 275 -1.79 -23.85 10.84
CA ARG A 275 -3.23 -24.13 10.80
C ARG A 275 -3.48 -25.08 9.63
N GLY A 276 -4.25 -26.12 9.91
CA GLY A 276 -4.46 -27.26 9.03
C GLY A 276 -5.07 -26.91 7.68
N SER A 277 -4.69 -27.72 6.69
CA SER A 277 -5.57 -28.47 5.79
C SER A 277 -7.06 -28.46 6.14
#